data_AF-A0A291DCE1-F1
#
_entry.id   AF-A0A291DCE1-F1
#
_cell.length_a   1.000
_cell.length_b   1.000
_cell.length_c   1.000
_cell.angle_alpha   90.00
_cell.angle_beta   90.00
_cell.angle_gamma   90.00
#
_symmetry.space_group_name_H-M   'P 1'
#
loop_
_entity.id
_entity.type
_entity.pdbx_description
1 polymer ?
#
loop_
_entity_poly.entity_id
_entity_poly.type
_entity_poly.pdbx_seq_one_letter_code
_entity_poly.pdbx_strand_id
1 'polypeptide(L)'
;MWLTTSALKHQSRSFPLPTSARGLLAELNIDWSRSQARDIITQLRALLATQCVVTHHEKRSDNFVDISEERFTIGTRARLHFSTDENYGDFDPSSHSHIELSEQFYSYLVKGNFAPVLLARWRRLIEENTSPLAADLFLWLAFRAPQISKDTHISWANLQSQVGSFVTPGRERDFAATVTRALGKVSEIYPEMRFTISGTGNRKGFRGLVLHPSPDADLLGLNPQLQYEAIAKVQSAAEQAGLVETSQAYCGVNLQQLRGELLHNGLTAAEHIADKALEAVIDVVIGRAKTPPVYPQAYVRSSIINDPSLLPGAPTPTVATGAHNLANMPAAPAVAAPGTVQPYLCPVHQQMVEEKVCRDCAVELKMADTDHTTASDCWQAIDSRLDALHHAGVKTAAERVSFTHFAIIHGVN
;
A
#
# COMPACT_ATOMS: atom_id res chain seq x y z
N MET A 1 -10.02 -2.46 19.86
CA MET A 1 -10.75 -1.25 19.44
C MET A 1 -11.76 -0.75 20.47
N TRP A 2 -12.64 -1.58 21.06
CA TRP A 2 -13.58 -1.10 22.09
C TRP A 2 -12.85 -0.49 23.31
N LEU A 3 -11.91 -1.20 23.93
CA LEU A 3 -11.16 -0.70 25.09
C LEU A 3 -10.42 0.62 24.84
N THR A 4 -9.80 0.76 23.67
CA THR A 4 -9.09 1.99 23.29
C THR A 4 -10.09 3.14 23.11
N THR A 5 -11.25 2.88 22.51
CA THR A 5 -12.31 3.88 22.34
C THR A 5 -12.92 4.28 23.68
N SER A 6 -13.17 3.34 24.59
CA SER A 6 -13.70 3.60 25.93
C SER A 6 -12.72 4.42 26.77
N ALA A 7 -11.43 4.07 26.77
CA ALA A 7 -10.40 4.83 27.48
C ALA A 7 -10.34 6.29 27.01
N LEU A 8 -10.41 6.52 25.70
CA LEU A 8 -10.41 7.87 25.12
C LEU A 8 -11.71 8.62 25.42
N LYS A 9 -12.87 7.97 25.32
CA LYS A 9 -14.17 8.55 25.65
C LYS A 9 -14.23 9.03 27.11
N HIS A 10 -13.69 8.23 28.02
CA HIS A 10 -13.65 8.56 29.45
C HIS A 10 -12.45 9.43 29.84
N GLN A 11 -11.52 9.68 28.92
CA GLN A 11 -10.24 10.36 29.18
C GLN A 11 -9.53 9.81 30.43
N SER A 12 -9.61 8.49 30.62
CA SER A 12 -9.09 7.81 31.80
C SER A 12 -8.62 6.40 31.45
N ARG A 13 -7.54 5.96 32.10
CA ARG A 13 -7.07 4.57 32.03
C ARG A 13 -7.94 3.60 32.83
N SER A 14 -8.79 4.13 33.72
CA SER A 14 -9.76 3.37 34.50
C SER A 14 -11.17 3.82 34.14
N PHE A 15 -12.03 2.88 33.74
CA PHE A 15 -13.41 3.18 33.36
C PHE A 15 -14.34 2.02 33.72
N PRO A 16 -15.63 2.31 33.97
CA PRO A 16 -16.62 1.30 34.31
C PRO A 16 -16.99 0.45 33.08
N LEU A 17 -17.27 -0.82 33.33
CA LEU A 17 -17.98 -1.69 32.38
C LEU A 17 -19.50 -1.44 32.44
N PRO A 18 -20.23 -1.80 31.38
CA PRO A 18 -21.69 -1.86 31.43
C PRO A 18 -22.19 -2.74 32.58
N THR A 19 -23.37 -2.43 33.12
CA THR A 19 -23.98 -3.11 34.28
C THR A 19 -24.44 -4.54 34.01
N SER A 20 -24.35 -5.00 32.75
CA SER A 20 -24.67 -6.36 32.33
C SER A 20 -23.84 -6.75 31.10
N ALA A 21 -23.60 -8.05 30.92
CA ALA A 21 -22.99 -8.62 29.73
C ALA A 21 -23.87 -8.37 28.51
N ARG A 22 -25.20 -8.30 28.69
CA ARG A 22 -26.11 -7.84 27.64
C ARG A 22 -25.82 -6.41 27.20
N GLY A 23 -25.58 -5.50 28.15
CA GLY A 23 -25.17 -4.13 27.85
C GLY A 23 -23.82 -4.07 27.13
N LEU A 24 -22.85 -4.88 27.55
CA LEU A 24 -21.55 -4.97 26.90
C LEU A 24 -21.64 -5.53 25.47
N LEU A 25 -22.41 -6.58 25.24
CA LEU A 25 -22.65 -7.12 23.90
C LEU A 25 -23.35 -6.10 23.00
N ALA A 26 -24.32 -5.35 23.55
CA ALA A 26 -25.01 -4.29 22.82
C ALA A 26 -24.05 -3.16 22.38
N GLU A 27 -23.12 -2.74 23.24
CA GLU A 27 -22.10 -1.75 22.87
C GLU A 27 -21.13 -2.26 21.78
N LEU A 28 -20.96 -3.58 21.67
CA LEU A 28 -20.13 -4.22 20.65
C LEU A 28 -20.91 -4.55 19.37
N ASN A 29 -22.20 -4.22 19.31
CA ASN A 29 -23.13 -4.62 18.25
C ASN A 29 -23.18 -6.14 18.02
N ILE A 30 -23.14 -6.91 19.11
CA ILE A 30 -23.24 -8.37 19.10
C ILE A 30 -24.61 -8.76 19.67
N ASP A 31 -25.31 -9.63 18.96
CA ASP A 31 -26.58 -10.17 19.44
C ASP A 31 -26.42 -10.88 20.79
N TRP A 32 -27.46 -10.82 21.62
CA TRP A 32 -27.44 -11.49 22.91
C TRP A 32 -27.55 -13.00 22.73
N SER A 33 -26.68 -13.74 23.40
CA SER A 33 -26.90 -15.14 23.77
C SER A 33 -26.15 -15.48 25.05
N ARG A 34 -26.60 -16.52 25.77
CA ARG A 34 -25.92 -16.98 27.00
C ARG A 34 -24.50 -17.47 26.75
N SER A 35 -24.22 -18.07 25.60
CA SER A 35 -22.86 -18.46 25.22
C SER A 35 -21.99 -17.24 24.95
N GLN A 36 -22.45 -16.31 24.11
CA GLN A 36 -21.70 -15.08 23.80
C GLN A 36 -21.42 -14.23 25.04
N ALA A 37 -22.35 -14.18 26.00
CA ALA A 37 -22.14 -13.49 27.28
C ALA A 37 -20.98 -14.08 28.10
N ARG A 38 -20.82 -15.41 28.10
CA ARG A 38 -19.67 -16.07 28.76
C ARG A 38 -18.38 -15.88 27.96
N ASP A 39 -18.47 -15.96 26.64
CA ASP A 39 -17.32 -15.83 25.74
C ASP A 39 -16.73 -14.43 25.81
N ILE A 40 -17.57 -13.37 25.83
CA ILE A 40 -17.07 -11.99 25.88
C ILE A 40 -16.34 -11.70 27.19
N ILE A 41 -16.82 -12.21 28.32
CA ILE A 41 -16.13 -12.08 29.61
C ILE A 41 -14.78 -12.80 29.56
N THR A 42 -14.74 -13.98 28.96
CA THR A 42 -13.50 -14.76 28.79
C THR A 42 -12.50 -14.03 27.90
N GLN A 43 -12.94 -13.52 26.75
CA GLN A 43 -12.13 -12.74 25.82
C GLN A 43 -11.62 -11.45 26.44
N LEU A 44 -12.47 -10.74 27.20
CA LEU A 44 -12.10 -9.53 27.90
C LEU A 44 -10.98 -9.78 28.91
N ARG A 45 -11.10 -10.87 29.70
CA ARG A 45 -10.05 -11.27 30.65
C ARG A 45 -8.75 -11.64 29.93
N ALA A 46 -8.83 -12.37 28.81
CA ALA A 46 -7.66 -12.74 28.02
C ALA A 46 -6.95 -11.51 27.43
N LEU A 47 -7.73 -10.54 26.92
CA LEU A 47 -7.20 -9.31 26.35
C LEU A 47 -6.50 -8.48 27.44
N LEU A 48 -7.10 -8.32 28.62
CA LEU A 48 -6.47 -7.59 29.72
C LEU A 48 -5.20 -8.27 30.25
N ALA A 49 -5.12 -9.60 30.15
CA ALA A 49 -3.93 -10.37 30.49
C ALA A 49 -2.84 -10.38 29.39
N THR A 50 -3.13 -9.81 28.21
CA THR A 50 -2.21 -9.82 27.07
C THR A 50 -0.96 -8.99 27.37
N GLN A 51 0.19 -9.58 27.03
CA GLN A 51 1.50 -8.91 27.07
C GLN A 51 1.96 -8.65 25.64
N CYS A 52 2.37 -7.42 25.39
CA CYS A 52 2.94 -6.98 24.12
C CYS A 52 4.45 -6.81 24.29
N VAL A 53 5.20 -7.26 23.30
CA VAL A 53 6.64 -7.02 23.18
C VAL A 53 6.84 -6.22 21.91
N VAL A 54 7.45 -5.05 22.02
CA VAL A 54 7.85 -4.22 20.89
C VAL A 54 9.37 -4.24 20.83
N THR A 55 9.88 -4.73 19.72
CA THR A 55 11.33 -4.77 19.45
C THR A 55 11.66 -3.64 18.48
N HIS A 56 12.50 -2.72 18.93
CA HIS A 56 13.05 -1.67 18.08
C HIS A 56 14.42 -2.13 17.56
N HIS A 57 14.59 -2.00 16.25
CA HIS A 57 15.86 -2.24 15.58
C HIS A 57 16.38 -0.89 15.09
N GLU A 58 17.42 -0.38 15.73
CA GLU A 58 18.06 0.86 15.30
C GLU A 58 19.37 0.50 14.61
N LYS A 59 19.46 0.80 13.31
CA LYS A 59 20.67 0.56 12.55
C LYS A 59 21.57 1.78 12.71
N ARG A 60 22.69 1.61 13.42
CA ARG A 60 23.71 2.65 13.55
C ARG A 60 24.67 2.58 12.36
N SER A 61 25.23 3.72 11.94
CA SER A 61 26.31 3.74 10.94
C SER A 61 27.49 2.88 11.45
N ASP A 62 28.04 2.02 10.57
CA ASP A 62 29.02 0.93 10.79
C ASP A 62 28.49 -0.44 11.23
N ASN A 63 27.55 -1.05 10.47
CA ASN A 63 27.19 -2.48 10.57
C ASN A 63 26.69 -2.98 11.95
N PHE A 64 26.44 -2.10 12.92
CA PHE A 64 25.86 -2.44 14.20
C PHE A 64 24.34 -2.22 14.17
N VAL A 65 23.59 -3.19 14.68
CA VAL A 65 22.14 -3.10 14.90
C VAL A 65 21.91 -3.15 16.39
N ASP A 66 21.44 -2.04 16.96
CA ASP A 66 20.97 -2.01 18.34
C ASP A 66 19.57 -2.60 18.37
N ILE A 67 19.37 -3.53 19.29
CA ILE A 67 18.07 -4.17 19.55
C ILE A 67 17.64 -3.75 20.95
N SER A 68 16.57 -2.98 21.04
CA SER A 68 15.91 -2.70 22.31
C SER A 68 14.53 -3.32 22.34
N GLU A 69 14.20 -4.01 23.43
CA GLU A 69 12.89 -4.60 23.63
C GLU A 69 12.14 -3.85 24.72
N GLU A 70 10.96 -3.34 24.38
CA GLU A 70 10.00 -2.82 25.35
C GLU A 70 8.89 -3.84 25.55
N ARG A 71 8.58 -4.14 26.81
CA ARG A 71 7.46 -5.01 27.17
C ARG A 71 6.42 -4.18 27.87
N PHE A 72 5.17 -4.30 27.45
CA PHE A 72 4.04 -3.68 28.15
C PHE A 72 2.83 -4.59 28.18
N THR A 73 2.03 -4.47 29.23
CA THR A 73 0.75 -5.18 29.32
C THR A 73 -0.38 -4.29 28.84
N ILE A 74 -1.47 -4.87 28.33
CA ILE A 74 -2.65 -4.07 27.95
C ILE A 74 -3.41 -3.64 29.20
N GLY A 75 -3.69 -4.57 30.12
CA GLY A 75 -4.32 -4.29 31.41
C GLY A 75 -3.33 -4.38 32.57
N THR A 76 -3.62 -3.64 33.65
CA THR A 76 -2.96 -3.83 34.95
C THR A 76 -3.91 -4.41 35.99
N ARG A 77 -5.21 -4.12 35.89
CA ARG A 77 -6.22 -4.63 36.82
C ARG A 77 -7.59 -4.77 36.16
N ALA A 78 -8.30 -5.85 36.48
CA ALA A 78 -9.70 -6.03 36.17
C ALA A 78 -10.45 -6.36 37.47
N ARG A 79 -11.40 -5.51 37.87
CA ARG A 79 -12.32 -5.79 38.98
C ARG A 79 -13.68 -6.12 38.39
N LEU A 80 -13.93 -7.41 38.19
CA LEU A 80 -15.19 -7.90 37.68
C LEU A 80 -16.05 -8.37 38.85
N HIS A 81 -17.19 -7.73 39.04
CA HIS A 81 -18.19 -8.07 40.04
C HIS A 81 -19.32 -8.80 39.35
N PHE A 82 -19.61 -10.02 39.80
CA PHE A 82 -20.67 -10.88 39.26
C PHE A 82 -21.74 -11.08 40.32
N SER A 83 -23.00 -11.12 39.90
CA SER A 83 -24.10 -11.48 40.78
C SER A 83 -23.98 -12.96 41.18
N THR A 84 -24.28 -13.26 42.44
CA THR A 84 -24.33 -14.64 42.98
C THR A 84 -25.71 -15.26 42.91
N ASP A 85 -26.69 -14.54 42.35
CA ASP A 85 -28.08 -15.00 42.28
C ASP A 85 -28.22 -16.10 41.21
N GLU A 86 -28.97 -17.17 41.49
CA GLU A 86 -29.11 -18.34 40.60
C GLU A 86 -29.66 -17.96 39.21
N ASN A 87 -30.34 -16.82 39.12
CA ASN A 87 -30.89 -16.27 37.87
C ASN A 87 -29.97 -15.29 37.14
N TYR A 88 -28.87 -14.84 37.74
CA TYR A 88 -27.95 -13.85 37.17
C TYR A 88 -26.51 -14.35 37.18
N GLY A 89 -26.16 -15.19 36.20
CA GLY A 89 -24.76 -15.44 35.81
C GLY A 89 -24.14 -14.28 35.05
N ASP A 90 -24.40 -13.04 35.48
CA ASP A 90 -24.08 -11.78 34.80
C ASP A 90 -23.41 -10.78 35.78
N PHE A 91 -22.97 -9.62 35.31
CA PHE A 91 -22.39 -8.56 36.15
C PHE A 91 -23.33 -8.15 37.27
N ASP A 92 -22.76 -7.83 38.43
CA ASP A 92 -23.48 -7.28 39.57
C ASP A 92 -23.98 -5.85 39.23
N PRO A 93 -25.30 -5.60 39.18
CA PRO A 93 -25.83 -4.26 38.90
C PRO A 93 -25.60 -3.26 40.03
N SER A 94 -25.35 -3.72 41.26
CA SER A 94 -25.10 -2.87 42.43
C SER A 94 -23.63 -2.45 42.58
N SER A 95 -22.71 -3.31 42.12
CA SER A 95 -21.26 -3.06 42.15
C SER A 95 -20.70 -3.00 40.73
N HIS A 96 -20.47 -1.80 40.21
CA HIS A 96 -19.96 -1.63 38.85
C HIS A 96 -18.59 -2.27 38.66
N SER A 97 -18.51 -3.24 37.74
CA SER A 97 -17.25 -3.78 37.26
C SER A 97 -16.38 -2.69 36.63
N HIS A 98 -15.08 -2.72 36.89
CA HIS A 98 -14.12 -1.72 36.42
C HIS A 98 -12.92 -2.40 35.75
N ILE A 99 -12.42 -1.74 34.70
CA ILE A 99 -11.18 -2.11 34.02
C ILE A 99 -10.16 -1.00 34.22
N GLU A 100 -8.92 -1.40 34.43
CA GLU A 100 -7.77 -0.51 34.50
C GLU A 100 -6.73 -0.96 33.45
N LEU A 101 -6.53 -0.11 32.44
CA LEU A 101 -5.47 -0.24 31.45
C LEU A 101 -4.12 0.08 32.09
N SER A 102 -3.05 -0.49 31.52
CA SER A 102 -1.70 -0.12 31.95
C SER A 102 -1.41 1.34 31.65
N GLU A 103 -0.60 1.97 32.50
CA GLU A 103 -0.21 3.37 32.32
C GLU A 103 0.57 3.57 31.03
N GLN A 104 1.46 2.64 30.68
CA GLN A 104 2.22 2.68 29.44
C GLN A 104 1.30 2.59 28.21
N PHE A 105 0.34 1.66 28.20
CA PHE A 105 -0.61 1.52 27.10
C PHE A 105 -1.54 2.74 26.99
N TYR A 106 -2.07 3.24 28.10
CA TYR A 106 -2.90 4.45 28.08
C TYR A 106 -2.11 5.68 27.62
N SER A 107 -0.88 5.86 28.10
CA SER A 107 -0.01 6.95 27.65
C SER A 107 0.30 6.86 26.16
N TYR A 108 0.49 5.64 25.65
CA TYR A 108 0.65 5.40 24.21
C TYR A 108 -0.59 5.86 23.42
N LEU A 109 -1.81 5.55 23.90
CA LEU A 109 -3.05 6.02 23.27
C LEU A 109 -3.17 7.55 23.32
N VAL A 110 -2.96 8.18 24.47
CA VAL A 110 -3.11 9.65 24.62
C VAL A 110 -2.13 10.43 23.75
N LYS A 111 -0.95 9.87 23.47
CA LYS A 111 0.03 10.46 22.53
C LYS A 111 -0.44 10.49 21.07
N GLY A 112 -1.64 9.99 20.77
CA GLY A 112 -2.18 9.98 19.40
C GLY A 112 -1.65 8.83 18.57
N ASN A 113 -1.02 7.81 19.19
CA ASN A 113 -0.56 6.61 18.50
C ASN A 113 -1.72 5.64 18.20
N PHE A 114 -2.86 6.20 17.77
CA PHE A 114 -4.02 5.50 17.28
C PHE A 114 -4.57 6.31 16.12
N ALA A 115 -4.98 5.65 15.03
CA ALA A 115 -5.54 6.35 13.87
C ALA A 115 -7.03 6.66 14.08
N PRO A 116 -7.43 7.93 14.28
CA PRO A 116 -8.82 8.27 14.58
C PRO A 116 -9.76 7.96 13.40
N VAL A 117 -9.28 8.17 12.18
CA VAL A 117 -10.02 7.86 10.94
C VAL A 117 -10.25 6.36 10.80
N LEU A 118 -9.23 5.54 11.10
CA LEU A 118 -9.37 4.09 11.13
C LEU A 118 -10.45 3.66 12.15
N LEU A 119 -10.42 4.22 13.36
CA LEU A 119 -11.41 3.92 14.40
C LEU A 119 -12.83 4.29 13.97
N ALA A 120 -13.02 5.46 13.36
CA ALA A 120 -14.33 5.90 12.89
C ALA A 120 -14.91 4.94 11.82
N ARG A 121 -14.08 4.54 10.85
CA ARG A 121 -14.46 3.59 9.80
C ARG A 121 -14.68 2.18 10.33
N TRP A 122 -13.82 1.72 11.23
CA TRP A 122 -14.00 0.45 11.93
C TRP A 122 -15.33 0.40 12.68
N ARG A 123 -15.68 1.47 13.41
CA ARG A 123 -16.95 1.54 14.14
C ARG A 123 -18.13 1.46 13.17
N ARG A 124 -18.09 2.24 12.10
CA ARG A 124 -19.10 2.19 11.04
C ARG A 124 -19.24 0.77 10.46
N LEU A 125 -18.12 0.09 10.21
CA LEU A 125 -18.11 -1.30 9.74
C LEU A 125 -18.78 -2.25 10.71
N ILE A 126 -18.53 -2.15 12.01
CA ILE A 126 -19.18 -3.03 13.00
C ILE A 126 -20.66 -2.69 13.17
N GLU A 127 -21.03 -1.41 13.14
CA GLU A 127 -22.42 -0.95 13.27
C GLU A 127 -23.27 -1.40 12.08
N GLU A 128 -22.75 -1.27 10.86
CA GLU A 128 -23.42 -1.68 9.62
C GLU A 128 -23.23 -3.18 9.30
N ASN A 129 -22.27 -3.85 9.96
CA ASN A 129 -21.87 -5.21 9.62
C ASN A 129 -21.42 -6.05 10.82
N THR A 130 -22.05 -7.21 11.00
CA THR A 130 -21.67 -8.16 12.05
C THR A 130 -20.62 -9.19 11.61
N SER A 131 -20.01 -9.05 10.42
CA SER A 131 -19.05 -10.04 9.89
C SER A 131 -17.64 -9.83 10.48
N PRO A 132 -17.11 -10.77 11.29
CA PRO A 132 -15.75 -10.66 11.84
C PRO A 132 -14.69 -10.66 10.75
N LEU A 133 -14.89 -11.48 9.70
CA LEU A 133 -13.99 -11.54 8.55
C LEU A 133 -13.89 -10.19 7.81
N ALA A 134 -14.99 -9.46 7.67
CA ALA A 134 -14.95 -8.13 7.05
C ALA A 134 -14.11 -7.17 7.89
N ALA A 135 -14.23 -7.25 9.22
CA ALA A 135 -13.43 -6.47 10.15
C ALA A 135 -11.93 -6.83 10.00
N ASP A 136 -11.58 -8.10 10.04
CA ASP A 136 -10.19 -8.54 9.89
C ASP A 136 -9.59 -8.10 8.54
N LEU A 137 -10.35 -8.25 7.45
CA LEU A 137 -9.92 -7.79 6.13
C LEU A 137 -9.76 -6.27 6.05
N PHE A 138 -10.63 -5.50 6.71
CA PHE A 138 -10.49 -4.05 6.79
C PHE A 138 -9.19 -3.64 7.48
N LEU A 139 -8.86 -4.23 8.64
CA LEU A 139 -7.60 -3.94 9.33
C LEU A 139 -6.41 -4.37 8.48
N TRP A 140 -6.44 -5.59 7.94
CA TRP A 140 -5.39 -6.12 7.10
C TRP A 140 -5.12 -5.21 5.88
N LEU A 141 -6.17 -4.70 5.24
CA LEU A 141 -6.08 -3.75 4.13
C LEU A 141 -5.54 -2.39 4.58
N ALA A 142 -6.01 -1.86 5.70
CA ALA A 142 -5.57 -0.56 6.23
C ALA A 142 -4.07 -0.52 6.52
N PHE A 143 -3.48 -1.63 6.97
CA PHE A 143 -2.03 -1.73 7.17
C PHE A 143 -1.28 -1.94 5.85
N ARG A 144 -1.83 -2.74 4.94
CA ARG A 144 -1.09 -3.22 3.78
C ARG A 144 -1.11 -2.23 2.61
N ALA A 145 -2.27 -1.70 2.26
CA ALA A 145 -2.44 -0.95 1.02
C ALA A 145 -1.64 0.36 0.92
N PRO A 146 -1.47 1.15 2.01
CA PRO A 146 -0.66 2.37 1.96
C PRO A 146 0.82 2.10 1.62
N GLN A 147 1.27 0.84 1.77
CA GLN A 147 2.65 0.42 1.53
C GLN A 147 2.86 -0.13 0.10
N ILE A 148 1.81 -0.23 -0.71
CA ILE A 148 1.87 -0.84 -2.03
C ILE A 148 2.18 0.21 -3.09
N SER A 149 3.35 0.10 -3.72
CA SER A 149 3.77 0.95 -4.85
C SER A 149 3.47 0.36 -6.23
N LYS A 150 3.14 -0.93 -6.30
CA LYS A 150 2.84 -1.65 -7.56
C LYS A 150 1.79 -2.75 -7.35
N ASP A 151 1.13 -3.16 -8.43
CA ASP A 151 0.14 -4.23 -8.40
C ASP A 151 0.66 -5.47 -7.66
N THR A 152 -0.03 -5.85 -6.60
CA THR A 152 0.37 -6.93 -5.70
C THR A 152 -0.63 -8.06 -5.75
N HIS A 153 -0.18 -9.21 -6.24
CA HIS A 153 -0.99 -10.42 -6.41
C HIS A 153 -0.95 -11.29 -5.16
N ILE A 154 -2.12 -11.50 -4.54
CA ILE A 154 -2.27 -12.27 -3.30
C ILE A 154 -3.22 -13.45 -3.58
N SER A 155 -2.66 -14.66 -3.63
CA SER A 155 -3.46 -15.86 -3.87
C SER A 155 -4.47 -16.12 -2.74
N TRP A 156 -5.55 -16.84 -3.02
CA TRP A 156 -6.51 -17.21 -1.96
C TRP A 156 -5.86 -18.04 -0.85
N ALA A 157 -4.94 -18.93 -1.20
CA ALA A 157 -4.18 -19.71 -0.22
C ALA A 157 -3.34 -18.80 0.72
N ASN A 158 -2.65 -17.81 0.15
CA ASN A 158 -1.85 -16.86 0.93
C ASN A 158 -2.71 -15.94 1.79
N LEU A 159 -3.90 -15.56 1.32
CA LEU A 159 -4.82 -14.76 2.11
C LEU A 159 -5.42 -15.58 3.26
N GLN A 160 -5.77 -16.85 3.00
CA GLN A 160 -6.31 -17.76 4.01
C GLN A 160 -5.31 -18.02 5.15
N SER A 161 -4.01 -18.13 4.84
CA SER A 161 -2.97 -18.29 5.87
C SER A 161 -2.77 -17.04 6.73
N GLN A 162 -3.08 -15.85 6.21
CA GLN A 162 -2.92 -14.58 6.92
C GLN A 162 -4.13 -14.20 7.78
N VAL A 163 -5.35 -14.41 7.28
CA VAL A 163 -6.58 -13.97 7.97
C VAL A 163 -7.10 -15.03 8.96
N GLY A 164 -6.65 -16.29 8.82
CA GLY A 164 -7.11 -17.40 9.63
C GLY A 164 -8.34 -18.11 9.04
N SER A 165 -8.53 -19.36 9.45
CA SER A 165 -9.52 -20.28 8.89
C SER A 165 -10.91 -20.12 9.51
N PHE A 166 -11.64 -19.06 9.15
CA PHE A 166 -13.08 -18.92 9.51
C PHE A 166 -14.02 -19.80 8.67
N VAL A 167 -13.47 -20.50 7.67
CA VAL A 167 -14.23 -21.39 6.79
C VAL A 167 -13.79 -22.81 7.07
N THR A 168 -14.71 -23.66 7.52
CA THR A 168 -14.49 -25.10 7.72
C THR A 168 -13.70 -25.67 6.53
N PRO A 169 -12.64 -26.47 6.77
CA PRO A 169 -11.73 -26.90 5.72
C PRO A 169 -12.49 -27.73 4.69
N GLY A 170 -12.73 -27.14 3.52
CA GLY A 170 -13.45 -27.79 2.45
C GLY A 170 -12.92 -27.40 1.10
N ARG A 171 -13.09 -26.12 0.69
CA ARG A 171 -12.81 -25.71 -0.68
C ARG A 171 -12.40 -24.23 -0.75
N GLU A 172 -11.27 -23.94 -1.41
CA GLU A 172 -10.78 -22.60 -1.75
C GLU A 172 -11.88 -21.70 -2.36
N ARG A 173 -12.81 -22.31 -3.10
CA ARG A 173 -13.98 -21.65 -3.69
C ARG A 173 -14.90 -21.02 -2.65
N ASP A 174 -15.18 -21.72 -1.56
CA ASP A 174 -16.11 -21.25 -0.51
C ASP A 174 -15.46 -20.13 0.31
N PHE A 175 -14.14 -20.24 0.53
CA PHE A 175 -13.33 -19.16 1.08
C PHE A 175 -13.36 -17.93 0.17
N ALA A 176 -13.03 -18.09 -1.13
CA ALA A 176 -13.03 -16.98 -2.09
C ALA A 176 -14.40 -16.29 -2.17
N ALA A 177 -15.50 -17.05 -2.17
CA ALA A 177 -16.85 -16.49 -2.18
C ALA A 177 -17.16 -15.70 -0.89
N THR A 178 -16.73 -16.20 0.26
CA THR A 178 -16.95 -15.56 1.57
C THR A 178 -16.13 -14.29 1.72
N VAL A 179 -14.84 -14.34 1.35
CA VAL A 179 -13.95 -13.18 1.31
C VAL A 179 -14.47 -12.14 0.31
N THR A 180 -14.93 -12.54 -0.87
CA THR A 180 -15.49 -11.62 -1.87
C THR A 180 -16.68 -10.83 -1.31
N ARG A 181 -17.60 -11.50 -0.59
CA ARG A 181 -18.72 -10.81 0.08
C ARG A 181 -18.25 -9.87 1.19
N ALA A 182 -17.26 -10.28 1.97
CA ALA A 182 -16.69 -9.45 3.02
C ALA A 182 -15.96 -8.21 2.47
N LEU A 183 -15.20 -8.37 1.39
CA LEU A 183 -14.51 -7.27 0.70
C LEU A 183 -15.49 -6.26 0.08
N GLY A 184 -16.65 -6.70 -0.42
CA GLY A 184 -17.70 -5.78 -0.87
C GLY A 184 -18.14 -4.82 0.24
N LYS A 185 -18.36 -5.34 1.44
CA LYS A 185 -18.72 -4.55 2.63
C LYS A 185 -17.58 -3.60 3.04
N VAL A 186 -16.33 -4.06 2.95
CA VAL A 186 -15.17 -3.22 3.23
C VAL A 186 -15.05 -2.07 2.22
N SER A 187 -15.31 -2.32 0.93
CA SER A 187 -15.22 -1.29 -0.12
C SER A 187 -16.23 -0.15 0.04
N GLU A 188 -17.38 -0.40 0.66
CA GLU A 188 -18.39 0.64 0.95
C GLU A 188 -17.90 1.65 2.01
N ILE A 189 -17.12 1.18 2.98
CA ILE A 189 -16.63 1.99 4.11
C ILE A 189 -15.20 2.51 3.87
N TYR A 190 -14.48 1.88 2.94
CA TYR A 190 -13.11 2.19 2.58
C TYR A 190 -12.96 2.28 1.05
N PRO A 191 -13.62 3.26 0.40
CA PRO A 191 -13.71 3.35 -1.07
C PRO A 191 -12.40 3.73 -1.76
N GLU A 192 -11.46 4.36 -1.04
CA GLU A 192 -10.15 4.74 -1.58
C GLU A 192 -9.26 3.53 -1.84
N MET A 193 -9.59 2.37 -1.25
CA MET A 193 -8.90 1.10 -1.44
C MET A 193 -9.20 0.51 -2.82
N ARG A 194 -8.17 0.37 -3.65
CA ARG A 194 -8.30 -0.20 -5.00
C ARG A 194 -7.85 -1.66 -5.00
N PHE A 195 -8.78 -2.54 -5.34
CA PHE A 195 -8.48 -3.96 -5.54
C PHE A 195 -9.34 -4.55 -6.64
N THR A 196 -8.83 -5.62 -7.25
CA THR A 196 -9.60 -6.45 -8.18
C THR A 196 -9.58 -7.91 -7.74
N ILE A 197 -10.69 -8.59 -7.94
CA ILE A 197 -10.84 -10.00 -7.61
C ILE A 197 -10.61 -10.80 -8.90
N SER A 198 -9.59 -11.66 -8.87
CA SER A 198 -9.20 -12.48 -10.02
C SER A 198 -9.54 -13.94 -9.81
N GLY A 199 -10.08 -14.57 -10.87
CA GLY A 199 -10.19 -16.03 -10.95
C GLY A 199 -11.28 -16.68 -10.10
N THR A 200 -12.30 -15.95 -9.68
CA THR A 200 -13.50 -16.51 -9.02
C THR A 200 -14.27 -17.43 -9.98
N GLY A 201 -13.99 -18.74 -9.92
CA GLY A 201 -14.66 -19.76 -10.74
C GLY A 201 -13.92 -20.19 -12.01
N ASN A 202 -12.75 -19.60 -12.31
CA ASN A 202 -11.94 -20.00 -13.47
C ASN A 202 -11.12 -21.27 -13.17
N ARG A 203 -11.03 -22.17 -14.17
CA ARG A 203 -10.23 -23.42 -14.09
C ARG A 203 -8.74 -23.20 -14.35
N LYS A 204 -8.34 -22.06 -14.94
CA LYS A 204 -6.97 -21.69 -15.28
C LYS A 204 -6.74 -20.20 -15.00
N GLY A 205 -5.51 -19.81 -14.69
CA GLY A 205 -5.12 -18.44 -14.38
C GLY A 205 -4.99 -18.14 -12.88
N PHE A 206 -4.53 -16.93 -12.55
CA PHE A 206 -4.36 -16.48 -11.17
C PHE A 206 -5.73 -16.40 -10.45
N ARG A 207 -5.78 -16.94 -9.23
CA ARG A 207 -6.95 -16.90 -8.36
C ARG A 207 -6.58 -16.23 -7.04
N GLY A 208 -7.16 -15.06 -6.81
CA GLY A 208 -6.76 -14.25 -5.67
C GLY A 208 -7.25 -12.82 -5.76
N LEU A 209 -6.74 -12.04 -4.83
CA LEU A 209 -6.90 -10.60 -4.75
C LEU A 209 -5.70 -9.93 -5.41
N VAL A 210 -5.96 -8.97 -6.29
CA VAL A 210 -4.92 -8.05 -6.79
C VAL A 210 -5.15 -6.71 -6.11
N LEU A 211 -4.16 -6.26 -5.34
CA LEU A 211 -4.18 -4.94 -4.72
C LEU A 211 -3.47 -3.96 -5.65
N HIS A 212 -4.12 -2.84 -5.95
CA HIS A 212 -3.56 -1.78 -6.76
C HIS A 212 -3.00 -0.67 -5.87
N PRO A 213 -2.00 0.11 -6.34
CA PRO A 213 -1.53 1.29 -5.63
C PRO A 213 -2.69 2.22 -5.27
N SER A 214 -2.83 2.48 -3.97
CA SER A 214 -3.94 3.25 -3.39
C SER A 214 -3.38 4.34 -2.47
N PRO A 215 -2.72 5.39 -3.02
CA PRO A 215 -2.01 6.38 -2.21
C PRO A 215 -2.93 7.14 -1.24
N ASP A 216 -4.18 7.38 -1.65
CA ASP A 216 -5.21 8.08 -0.86
C ASP A 216 -5.86 7.20 0.21
N ALA A 217 -5.53 5.90 0.24
CA ALA A 217 -6.08 4.96 1.20
C ALA A 217 -5.40 5.06 2.58
N ASP A 218 -4.45 5.96 2.80
CA ASP A 218 -3.66 5.96 4.03
C ASP A 218 -4.42 6.43 5.30
N LEU A 219 -5.16 5.51 5.91
CA LEU A 219 -5.89 5.76 7.15
C LEU A 219 -4.98 5.86 8.38
N LEU A 220 -3.76 5.31 8.28
CA LEU A 220 -2.83 5.15 9.39
C LEU A 220 -1.64 6.12 9.32
N GLY A 221 -1.53 6.92 8.25
CA GLY A 221 -0.34 7.73 8.01
C GLY A 221 0.90 6.89 7.71
N LEU A 222 0.75 5.65 7.22
CA LEU A 222 1.84 4.71 6.93
C LEU A 222 2.38 4.83 5.51
N ASN A 223 1.75 5.61 4.64
CA ASN A 223 2.23 5.81 3.28
C ASN A 223 3.51 6.66 3.32
N PRO A 224 4.69 6.08 3.01
CA PRO A 224 5.94 6.82 3.07
C PRO A 224 5.92 8.03 2.12
N GLN A 225 5.19 7.93 0.99
CA GLN A 225 5.09 9.00 0.00
C GLN A 225 4.42 10.24 0.58
N LEU A 226 3.28 10.08 1.24
CA LEU A 226 2.55 11.18 1.87
C LEU A 226 3.34 11.78 3.05
N GLN A 227 4.11 10.96 3.78
CA GLN A 227 5.01 11.45 4.82
C GLN A 227 6.12 12.33 4.22
N TYR A 228 6.81 11.86 3.16
CA TYR A 228 7.84 12.64 2.49
C TYR A 228 7.28 13.91 1.84
N GLU A 229 6.12 13.85 1.19
CA GLU A 229 5.45 15.03 0.63
C GLU A 229 5.06 16.03 1.72
N ALA A 230 4.56 15.56 2.87
CA ALA A 230 4.24 16.43 3.99
C ALA A 230 5.50 17.10 4.55
N ILE A 231 6.59 16.36 4.71
CA ILE A 231 7.89 16.90 5.13
C ILE A 231 8.40 17.92 4.11
N ALA A 232 8.33 17.62 2.81
CA ALA A 232 8.76 18.53 1.75
C ALA A 232 7.91 19.81 1.72
N LYS A 233 6.58 19.70 1.91
CA LYS A 233 5.69 20.87 2.03
C LYS A 233 6.03 21.72 3.25
N VAL A 234 6.21 21.10 4.42
CA VAL A 234 6.61 21.79 5.65
C VAL A 234 7.95 22.50 5.47
N GLN A 235 8.93 21.82 4.86
CA GLN A 235 10.23 22.40 4.55
C GLN A 235 10.09 23.59 3.61
N SER A 236 9.34 23.46 2.50
CA SER A 236 9.11 24.56 1.57
C SER A 236 8.41 25.76 2.22
N ALA A 237 7.45 25.51 3.13
CA ALA A 237 6.75 26.55 3.87
C ALA A 237 7.69 27.24 4.88
N ALA A 238 8.58 26.48 5.54
CA ALA A 238 9.58 27.02 6.43
C ALA A 238 10.61 27.88 5.70
N GLU A 239 11.03 27.46 4.50
CA GLU A 239 11.91 28.24 3.62
C GLU A 239 11.23 29.52 3.12
N GLN A 240 9.96 29.46 2.70
CA GLN A 240 9.18 30.63 2.32
C GLN A 240 8.97 31.62 3.47
N ALA A 241 8.86 31.11 4.70
CA ALA A 241 8.74 31.92 5.91
C ALA A 241 10.10 32.43 6.44
N GLY A 242 11.23 32.06 5.80
CA GLY A 242 12.57 32.43 6.23
C GLY A 242 12.98 31.83 7.58
N LEU A 243 12.31 30.76 8.02
CA LEU A 243 12.57 30.07 9.29
C LEU A 243 13.74 29.07 9.19
N VAL A 244 14.06 28.63 7.98
CA VAL A 244 15.16 27.72 7.65
C VAL A 244 15.88 28.28 6.42
N GLU A 245 17.21 28.15 6.36
CA GLU A 245 17.97 28.49 5.15
C GLU A 245 17.42 27.68 3.96
N THR A 246 17.17 28.35 2.83
CA THR A 246 16.69 27.71 1.60
C THR A 246 17.58 26.52 1.26
N SER A 247 17.01 25.30 1.22
CA SER A 247 17.75 24.10 0.81
C SER A 247 18.50 24.42 -0.47
N GLN A 248 19.82 24.35 -0.44
CA GLN A 248 20.66 24.67 -1.59
C GLN A 248 20.24 23.78 -2.76
N ALA A 249 19.54 24.36 -3.72
CA ALA A 249 19.20 23.66 -4.96
C ALA A 249 20.51 23.46 -5.73
N TYR A 250 20.97 22.21 -5.81
CA TYR A 250 22.15 21.86 -6.59
C TYR A 250 21.74 21.73 -8.05
N CYS A 251 22.25 22.62 -8.91
CA CYS A 251 21.88 22.68 -10.33
C CYS A 251 20.35 22.73 -10.60
N GLY A 252 19.60 23.41 -9.73
CA GLY A 252 18.13 23.51 -9.85
C GLY A 252 17.37 22.26 -9.39
N VAL A 253 18.03 21.36 -8.67
CA VAL A 253 17.46 20.14 -8.08
C VAL A 253 17.49 20.24 -6.56
N ASN A 254 16.35 20.02 -5.92
CA ASN A 254 16.25 19.92 -4.47
C ASN A 254 16.60 18.48 -4.05
N LEU A 255 17.71 18.32 -3.32
CA LEU A 255 18.27 17.02 -2.93
C LEU A 255 17.31 16.20 -2.05
N GLN A 256 16.62 16.86 -1.11
CA GLN A 256 15.66 16.20 -0.21
C GLN A 256 14.42 15.74 -0.98
N GLN A 257 13.89 16.59 -1.85
CA GLN A 257 12.78 16.24 -2.74
C GLN A 257 13.15 15.08 -3.67
N LEU A 258 14.35 15.11 -4.26
CA LEU A 258 14.82 14.05 -5.15
C LEU A 258 14.90 12.70 -4.42
N ARG A 259 15.39 12.65 -3.18
CA ARG A 259 15.40 11.41 -2.39
C ARG A 259 14.00 10.82 -2.20
N GLY A 260 13.04 11.64 -1.81
CA GLY A 260 11.65 11.21 -1.64
C GLY A 260 11.06 10.65 -2.95
N GLU A 261 11.33 11.31 -4.07
CA GLU A 261 10.87 10.89 -5.40
C GLU A 261 11.52 9.57 -5.86
N LEU A 262 12.79 9.31 -5.53
CA LEU A 262 13.46 8.05 -5.86
C LEU A 262 12.95 6.89 -4.98
N LEU A 263 12.76 7.13 -3.68
CA LEU A 263 12.21 6.15 -2.76
C LEU A 263 10.79 5.71 -3.17
N HIS A 264 9.96 6.66 -3.62
CA HIS A 264 8.64 6.40 -4.18
C HIS A 264 8.67 5.36 -5.32
N ASN A 265 9.71 5.38 -6.14
CA ASN A 265 9.87 4.50 -7.29
C ASN A 265 10.58 3.17 -6.96
N GLY A 266 10.75 2.85 -5.66
CA GLY A 266 11.34 1.60 -5.21
C GLY A 266 12.87 1.59 -5.13
N LEU A 267 13.51 2.76 -5.28
CA LEU A 267 14.97 2.92 -5.17
C LEU A 267 15.37 3.21 -3.72
N THR A 268 15.33 2.17 -2.87
CA THR A 268 15.67 2.26 -1.44
C THR A 268 17.11 2.73 -1.17
N ALA A 269 18.02 2.55 -2.14
CA ALA A 269 19.39 3.07 -2.06
C ALA A 269 19.46 4.61 -1.90
N ALA A 270 18.41 5.34 -2.30
CA ALA A 270 18.34 6.79 -2.14
C ALA A 270 18.16 7.25 -0.68
N GLU A 271 17.74 6.37 0.24
CA GLU A 271 17.53 6.72 1.65
C GLU A 271 18.84 7.00 2.39
N HIS A 272 19.89 6.23 2.08
CA HIS A 272 21.16 6.27 2.80
C HIS A 272 22.29 6.96 2.01
N ILE A 273 22.00 7.49 0.82
CA ILE A 273 23.00 8.15 -0.01
C ILE A 273 23.38 9.51 0.60
N ALA A 274 24.67 9.81 0.73
CA ALA A 274 25.16 11.11 1.20
C ALA A 274 24.87 12.22 0.18
N ASP A 275 24.67 13.47 0.64
CA ASP A 275 24.38 14.62 -0.24
C ASP A 275 25.40 14.77 -1.37
N LYS A 276 26.70 14.71 -1.05
CA LYS A 276 27.78 14.78 -2.06
C LYS A 276 27.73 13.67 -3.11
N ALA A 277 27.27 12.49 -2.74
CA ALA A 277 27.13 11.39 -3.69
C ALA A 277 25.92 11.62 -4.60
N LEU A 278 24.83 12.19 -4.07
CA LEU A 278 23.66 12.57 -4.86
C LEU A 278 23.96 13.75 -5.80
N GLU A 279 24.75 14.74 -5.36
CA GLU A 279 25.27 15.82 -6.20
C GLU A 279 26.10 15.29 -7.38
N ALA A 280 27.00 14.33 -7.15
CA ALA A 280 27.78 13.72 -8.22
C ALA A 280 26.91 12.96 -9.23
N VAL A 281 25.81 12.34 -8.78
CA VAL A 281 24.82 11.72 -9.67
C VAL A 281 24.08 12.77 -10.49
N ILE A 282 23.71 13.90 -9.87
CA ILE A 282 23.07 15.03 -10.56
C ILE A 282 24.00 15.57 -11.65
N ASP A 283 25.30 15.76 -11.38
CA ASP A 283 26.28 16.20 -12.36
C ASP A 283 26.37 15.28 -13.57
N VAL A 284 26.41 13.96 -13.33
CA VAL A 284 26.45 12.96 -14.40
C VAL A 284 25.17 13.02 -15.24
N VAL A 285 24.01 13.13 -14.60
CA VAL A 285 22.72 13.14 -15.30
C VAL A 285 22.52 14.43 -16.09
N ILE A 286 22.77 15.59 -15.48
CA ILE A 286 22.67 16.89 -16.16
C ILE A 286 23.72 16.98 -17.28
N GLY A 287 24.92 16.44 -17.08
CA GLY A 287 25.96 16.35 -18.11
C GLY A 287 25.60 15.45 -19.30
N ARG A 288 24.68 14.49 -19.12
CA ARG A 288 24.13 13.68 -20.24
C ARG A 288 23.15 14.47 -21.12
N ALA A 289 22.60 15.57 -20.62
CA ALA A 289 21.66 16.38 -21.38
C ALA A 289 22.39 17.20 -22.46
N LYS A 290 21.95 17.10 -23.72
CA LYS A 290 22.51 17.92 -24.83
C LYS A 290 22.23 19.41 -24.66
N THR A 291 21.16 19.74 -23.93
CA THR A 291 20.73 21.10 -23.61
C THR A 291 20.34 21.17 -22.13
N PRO A 292 20.48 22.33 -21.48
CA PRO A 292 20.05 22.50 -20.09
C PRO A 292 18.57 22.12 -19.93
N PRO A 293 18.22 21.18 -19.04
CA PRO A 293 16.84 20.76 -18.87
C PRO A 293 16.01 21.90 -18.30
N VAL A 294 14.86 22.17 -18.93
CA VAL A 294 13.89 23.20 -18.49
C VAL A 294 13.33 22.88 -17.09
N TYR A 295 13.24 21.60 -16.75
CA TYR A 295 12.83 21.10 -15.43
C TYR A 295 13.88 20.13 -14.87
N PRO A 296 14.97 20.65 -14.25
CA PRO A 296 16.10 19.82 -13.78
C PRO A 296 15.67 18.72 -12.81
N GLN A 297 14.76 19.03 -11.86
CA GLN A 297 14.23 18.07 -10.88
C GLN A 297 13.61 16.83 -11.55
N ALA A 298 12.66 17.05 -12.46
CA ALA A 298 11.93 15.96 -13.12
C ALA A 298 12.84 15.15 -14.06
N TYR A 299 13.77 15.83 -14.73
CA TYR A 299 14.75 15.20 -15.60
C TYR A 299 15.67 14.27 -14.80
N VAL A 300 16.27 14.76 -13.72
CA VAL A 300 17.16 13.97 -12.87
C VAL A 300 16.44 12.77 -12.26
N ARG A 301 15.25 12.99 -11.68
CA ARG A 301 14.41 11.91 -11.16
C ARG A 301 14.20 10.80 -12.19
N SER A 302 13.78 11.17 -13.40
CA SER A 302 13.43 10.21 -14.45
C SER A 302 14.66 9.46 -14.97
N SER A 303 15.80 10.13 -15.10
CA SER A 303 17.06 9.48 -15.50
C SER A 303 17.56 8.45 -14.47
N ILE A 304 17.45 8.75 -13.17
CA ILE A 304 17.87 7.79 -12.13
C ILE A 304 16.89 6.62 -12.02
N ILE A 305 15.59 6.85 -12.21
CA ILE A 305 14.60 5.76 -12.26
C ILE A 305 14.89 4.79 -13.41
N ASN A 306 15.22 5.34 -14.58
CA ASN A 306 15.51 4.54 -15.77
C ASN A 306 16.90 3.90 -15.74
N ASP A 307 17.84 4.45 -14.97
CA ASP A 307 19.18 3.92 -14.78
C ASP A 307 19.54 3.87 -13.27
N PRO A 308 19.00 2.88 -12.52
CA PRO A 308 19.25 2.73 -11.08
C PRO A 308 20.73 2.56 -10.71
N SER A 309 21.56 2.15 -11.67
CA SER A 309 23.01 1.93 -11.48
C SER A 309 23.77 3.22 -11.18
N LEU A 310 23.15 4.37 -11.43
CA LEU A 310 23.68 5.69 -11.09
C LEU A 310 23.82 5.90 -9.58
N LEU A 311 23.03 5.22 -8.75
CA LEU A 311 23.11 5.34 -7.30
C LEU A 311 24.23 4.44 -6.73
N PRO A 312 25.29 5.00 -6.11
CA PRO A 312 26.31 4.21 -5.43
C PRO A 312 25.70 3.37 -4.30
N GLY A 313 25.85 2.05 -4.38
CA GLY A 313 25.27 1.09 -3.42
C GLY A 313 24.04 0.32 -3.93
N ALA A 314 23.57 0.58 -5.17
CA ALA A 314 22.69 -0.38 -5.84
C ALA A 314 23.42 -1.72 -5.98
N PRO A 315 22.82 -2.86 -5.58
CA PRO A 315 23.43 -4.15 -5.87
C PRO A 315 23.62 -4.24 -7.39
N THR A 316 24.87 -4.41 -7.82
CA THR A 316 25.15 -4.90 -9.16
C THR A 316 24.27 -6.13 -9.38
N PRO A 317 23.60 -6.30 -10.53
CA PRO A 317 23.02 -7.59 -10.84
C PRO A 317 24.16 -8.60 -10.81
N THR A 318 24.17 -9.43 -9.77
CA THR A 318 25.02 -10.61 -9.70
C THR A 318 24.53 -11.53 -10.80
N VAL A 319 25.12 -11.37 -11.98
CA VAL A 319 25.29 -12.47 -12.90
C VAL A 319 26.08 -13.51 -12.09
N ALA A 320 25.38 -14.52 -11.60
CA ALA A 320 26.03 -15.71 -11.09
C ALA A 320 26.86 -16.30 -12.24
N THR A 321 28.16 -16.02 -12.26
CA THR A 321 29.13 -16.84 -12.97
C THR A 321 29.21 -18.18 -12.25
N GLY A 322 28.17 -19.00 -12.45
CA GLY A 322 28.30 -20.45 -12.33
C GLY A 322 29.19 -20.91 -13.47
N ALA A 323 30.28 -21.59 -13.13
CA ALA A 323 31.28 -22.07 -14.07
C ALA A 323 30.66 -22.71 -15.33
N HIS A 324 30.98 -22.17 -16.49
CA HIS A 324 30.78 -22.88 -17.75
C HIS A 324 31.75 -24.06 -17.79
N ASN A 325 31.22 -25.26 -17.56
CA ASN A 325 31.76 -26.44 -18.21
C ASN A 325 31.57 -26.25 -19.72
N LEU A 326 32.69 -26.25 -20.43
CA LEU A 326 32.83 -26.17 -21.88
C LEU A 326 32.34 -27.49 -22.52
N ALA A 327 31.03 -27.66 -22.65
CA ALA A 327 30.44 -28.67 -23.53
C ALA A 327 28.93 -28.39 -23.67
N ASN A 328 28.58 -27.60 -24.69
CA ASN A 328 27.31 -27.58 -25.44
C ASN A 328 26.97 -26.14 -25.84
N MET A 329 27.55 -25.70 -26.96
CA MET A 329 26.86 -24.73 -27.80
C MET A 329 25.66 -25.43 -28.44
N PRO A 330 24.52 -24.74 -28.51
CA PRO A 330 23.76 -24.67 -29.75
C PRO A 330 23.67 -23.23 -30.27
N ALA A 331 23.23 -23.14 -31.52
CA ALA A 331 23.42 -22.08 -32.50
C ALA A 331 22.72 -20.73 -32.24
N ALA A 332 23.03 -19.80 -33.15
CA ALA A 332 22.49 -18.46 -33.39
C ALA A 332 20.94 -18.34 -33.32
N PRO A 333 20.39 -17.11 -33.24
CA PRO A 333 19.22 -16.77 -32.44
C PRO A 333 17.92 -17.39 -32.97
N ALA A 334 17.16 -18.00 -32.06
CA ALA A 334 15.81 -18.46 -32.33
C ALA A 334 14.85 -17.26 -32.40
N VAL A 335 14.04 -17.24 -33.46
CA VAL A 335 12.91 -16.36 -33.71
C VAL A 335 12.03 -16.21 -32.46
N ALA A 336 11.69 -14.96 -32.12
CA ALA A 336 10.81 -14.62 -31.01
C ALA A 336 9.47 -15.40 -31.09
N ALA A 337 9.00 -15.89 -29.94
CA ALA A 337 7.76 -16.66 -29.85
C ALA A 337 6.55 -15.80 -30.33
N PRO A 338 5.66 -16.35 -31.19
CA PRO A 338 4.49 -15.63 -31.68
C PRO A 338 3.60 -15.13 -30.53
N GLY A 339 3.12 -13.89 -30.60
CA GLY A 339 2.19 -13.31 -29.63
C GLY A 339 2.81 -12.62 -28.41
N THR A 340 4.13 -12.39 -28.39
CA THR A 340 4.79 -11.57 -27.36
C THR A 340 4.94 -10.12 -27.80
N VAL A 341 4.67 -9.18 -26.89
CA VAL A 341 4.88 -7.74 -27.13
C VAL A 341 6.38 -7.45 -27.01
N GLN A 342 7.05 -7.24 -28.13
CA GLN A 342 8.49 -6.96 -28.17
C GLN A 342 8.74 -5.48 -27.91
N PRO A 343 9.70 -5.08 -27.05
CA PRO A 343 10.02 -3.67 -26.83
C PRO A 343 10.32 -2.93 -28.15
N TYR A 344 9.82 -1.70 -28.32
CA TYR A 344 10.18 -0.86 -29.46
C TYR A 344 10.48 0.58 -29.04
N LEU A 345 11.32 1.26 -29.80
CA LEU A 345 11.57 2.68 -29.61
C LEU A 345 10.46 3.48 -30.32
N CYS A 346 9.72 4.29 -29.57
CA CYS A 346 8.70 5.16 -30.15
C CYS A 346 9.37 6.23 -31.03
N PRO A 347 8.97 6.40 -32.31
CA PRO A 347 9.61 7.36 -33.21
C PRO A 347 9.34 8.82 -32.82
N VAL A 348 8.21 9.11 -32.17
CA VAL A 348 7.82 10.47 -31.75
C VAL A 348 8.50 10.87 -30.45
N HIS A 349 8.36 10.03 -29.41
CA HIS A 349 8.81 10.36 -28.06
C HIS A 349 10.18 9.79 -27.70
N GLN A 350 10.80 8.98 -28.58
CA GLN A 350 12.13 8.39 -28.39
C GLN A 350 12.30 7.61 -27.08
N GLN A 351 11.21 6.96 -26.64
CA GLN A 351 11.16 6.12 -25.43
C GLN A 351 11.00 4.65 -25.79
N MET A 352 11.59 3.78 -24.99
CA MET A 352 11.37 2.33 -25.11
C MET A 352 10.00 1.97 -24.55
N VAL A 353 9.17 1.37 -25.40
CA VAL A 353 7.80 0.98 -25.08
C VAL A 353 7.72 -0.54 -25.00
N GLU A 354 7.44 -1.04 -23.80
CA GLU A 354 7.23 -2.46 -23.53
C GLU A 354 5.75 -2.88 -23.66
N GLU A 355 4.86 -1.90 -23.80
CA GLU A 355 3.43 -2.09 -24.00
C GLU A 355 3.03 -2.14 -25.49
N LYS A 356 1.71 -2.27 -25.75
CA LYS A 356 1.17 -2.26 -27.12
C LYS A 356 1.28 -0.89 -27.79
N VAL A 357 1.22 0.19 -27.01
CA VAL A 357 1.24 1.58 -27.50
C VAL A 357 2.14 2.43 -26.62
N CYS A 358 2.72 3.48 -27.19
CA CYS A 358 3.47 4.48 -26.42
C CYS A 358 2.50 5.27 -25.52
N ARG A 359 2.84 5.38 -24.23
CA ARG A 359 2.01 6.10 -23.25
C ARG A 359 1.86 7.58 -23.62
N ASP A 360 2.93 8.23 -24.06
CA ASP A 360 2.92 9.65 -24.39
C ASP A 360 2.14 9.91 -25.68
N CYS A 361 2.29 9.08 -26.72
CA CYS A 361 1.42 9.16 -27.92
C CYS A 361 -0.06 8.95 -27.56
N ALA A 362 -0.34 8.05 -26.62
CA ALA A 362 -1.69 7.79 -26.16
C ALA A 362 -2.29 8.93 -25.33
N VAL A 363 -1.46 9.71 -24.62
CA VAL A 363 -1.88 10.91 -23.90
C VAL A 363 -2.12 12.04 -24.89
N GLU A 364 -1.19 12.30 -25.80
CA GLU A 364 -1.32 13.34 -26.84
C GLU A 364 -2.61 13.15 -27.66
N LEU A 365 -2.93 11.92 -28.08
CA LEU A 365 -4.17 11.66 -28.81
C LEU A 365 -5.45 11.87 -27.97
N LYS A 366 -5.38 11.81 -26.64
CA LYS A 366 -6.56 11.96 -25.77
C LYS A 366 -6.78 13.39 -25.30
N MET A 367 -5.79 14.25 -25.44
CA MET A 367 -5.85 15.64 -24.97
C MET A 367 -6.55 16.49 -26.01
N ALA A 368 -7.65 17.15 -25.63
CA ALA A 368 -8.47 17.94 -26.57
C ALA A 368 -7.70 19.08 -27.26
N ASP A 369 -6.65 19.60 -26.62
CA ASP A 369 -5.87 20.75 -27.09
C ASP A 369 -4.63 20.35 -27.91
N THR A 370 -4.41 19.05 -28.18
CA THR A 370 -3.27 18.60 -28.99
C THR A 370 -3.47 19.02 -30.45
N ASP A 371 -2.43 19.65 -31.01
CA ASP A 371 -2.45 20.15 -32.38
C ASP A 371 -2.48 19.00 -33.41
N HIS A 372 -3.03 19.28 -34.60
CA HIS A 372 -3.23 18.30 -35.67
C HIS A 372 -1.93 17.58 -36.05
N THR A 373 -0.80 18.29 -36.08
CA THR A 373 0.49 17.73 -36.48
C THR A 373 1.02 16.74 -35.46
N THR A 374 1.00 17.09 -34.17
CA THR A 374 1.39 16.20 -33.07
C THR A 374 0.47 15.00 -32.97
N ALA A 375 -0.85 15.19 -33.12
CA ALA A 375 -1.84 14.11 -33.14
C ALA A 375 -1.61 13.16 -34.33
N SER A 376 -1.30 13.68 -35.52
CA SER A 376 -1.00 12.89 -36.71
C SER A 376 0.24 12.02 -36.53
N ASP A 377 1.33 12.60 -36.03
CA ASP A 377 2.59 11.87 -35.81
C ASP A 377 2.43 10.79 -34.72
N CYS A 378 1.72 11.11 -33.64
CA CYS A 378 1.39 10.15 -32.58
C CYS A 378 0.49 9.02 -33.07
N TRP A 379 -0.50 9.32 -33.92
CA TRP A 379 -1.37 8.31 -34.51
C TRP A 379 -0.59 7.37 -35.43
N GLN A 380 0.22 7.90 -36.35
CA GLN A 380 1.03 7.07 -37.27
C GLN A 380 1.98 6.13 -36.51
N ALA A 381 2.58 6.61 -35.42
CA ALA A 381 3.45 5.81 -34.57
C ALA A 381 2.70 4.68 -33.84
N ILE A 382 1.49 4.96 -33.34
CA ILE A 382 0.64 3.96 -32.70
C ILE A 382 0.13 2.94 -33.73
N ASP A 383 -0.35 3.40 -34.88
CA ASP A 383 -0.96 2.54 -35.88
C ASP A 383 0.06 1.56 -36.48
N SER A 384 1.24 2.07 -36.85
CA SER A 384 2.36 1.25 -37.34
C SER A 384 2.79 0.19 -36.32
N ARG A 385 2.76 0.53 -35.03
CA ARG A 385 3.10 -0.39 -33.95
C ARG A 385 2.03 -1.47 -33.78
N LEU A 386 0.75 -1.09 -33.78
CA LEU A 386 -0.36 -2.03 -33.67
C LEU A 386 -0.43 -2.98 -34.87
N ASP A 387 -0.02 -2.52 -36.06
CA ASP A 387 0.15 -3.38 -37.24
C ASP A 387 1.30 -4.37 -37.05
N ALA A 388 2.47 -3.92 -36.61
CA ALA A 388 3.61 -4.81 -36.37
C ALA A 388 3.26 -5.92 -35.34
N LEU A 389 2.55 -5.55 -34.28
CA LEU A 389 2.07 -6.48 -33.25
C LEU A 389 0.98 -7.42 -33.78
N HIS A 390 0.07 -6.94 -34.63
CA HIS A 390 -0.93 -7.78 -35.29
C HIS A 390 -0.27 -8.86 -36.17
N HIS A 391 0.71 -8.46 -36.99
CA HIS A 391 1.48 -9.39 -37.83
C HIS A 391 2.30 -10.38 -36.99
N ALA A 392 2.71 -9.99 -35.78
CA ALA A 392 3.36 -10.87 -34.80
C ALA A 392 2.39 -11.77 -34.00
N GLY A 393 1.09 -11.73 -34.29
CA GLY A 393 0.06 -12.57 -33.66
C GLY A 393 -0.49 -12.04 -32.33
N VAL A 394 -0.23 -10.78 -31.97
CA VAL A 394 -0.79 -10.12 -30.79
C VAL A 394 -2.17 -9.54 -31.13
N LYS A 395 -3.14 -9.71 -30.22
CA LYS A 395 -4.47 -9.10 -30.38
C LYS A 395 -4.40 -7.59 -30.16
N THR A 396 -4.61 -6.80 -31.21
CA THR A 396 -4.51 -5.32 -31.19
C THR A 396 -5.82 -4.60 -31.56
N ALA A 397 -6.89 -5.35 -31.86
CA ALA A 397 -8.13 -4.80 -32.39
C ALA A 397 -8.83 -3.80 -31.44
N ALA A 398 -8.80 -4.05 -30.12
CA ALA A 398 -9.43 -3.16 -29.14
C ALA A 398 -8.68 -1.82 -29.02
N GLU A 399 -7.35 -1.89 -28.97
CA GLU A 399 -6.50 -0.69 -28.94
C GLU A 399 -6.63 0.11 -30.23
N ARG A 400 -6.66 -0.56 -31.39
CA ARG A 400 -6.86 0.09 -32.69
C ARG A 400 -8.16 0.89 -32.73
N VAL A 401 -9.29 0.27 -32.36
CA VAL A 401 -10.59 0.97 -32.33
C VAL A 401 -10.56 2.17 -31.38
N SER A 402 -9.95 2.02 -30.19
CA SER A 402 -9.87 3.10 -29.21
C SER A 402 -9.06 4.29 -29.73
N PHE A 403 -7.90 4.07 -30.34
CA PHE A 403 -7.03 5.16 -30.79
C PHE A 403 -7.45 5.76 -32.14
N THR A 404 -8.11 4.98 -33.02
CA THR A 404 -8.75 5.53 -34.22
C THR A 404 -9.83 6.55 -33.85
N HIS A 405 -10.63 6.28 -32.80
CA HIS A 405 -11.63 7.24 -32.33
C HIS A 405 -11.00 8.58 -31.94
N PHE A 406 -9.88 8.54 -31.22
CA PHE A 406 -9.15 9.74 -30.80
C PHE A 406 -8.49 10.46 -31.99
N ALA A 407 -7.89 9.74 -32.92
CA ALA A 407 -7.32 10.33 -34.14
C ALA A 407 -8.37 11.11 -34.95
N ILE A 408 -9.59 10.57 -35.09
CA ILE A 408 -10.71 11.23 -35.78
C ILE A 408 -11.11 12.55 -35.09
N ILE A 409 -11.09 12.62 -33.76
CA ILE A 409 -11.40 13.86 -33.01
C ILE A 409 -10.43 14.98 -33.41
N HIS A 410 -9.17 14.64 -33.67
CA HIS A 410 -8.14 15.59 -34.10
C HIS A 410 -8.10 15.81 -35.63
N GLY A 411 -9.03 15.25 -36.41
CA GLY A 411 -9.05 15.39 -37.88
C GLY A 411 -7.95 14.59 -38.59
N VAL A 412 -7.45 13.53 -37.96
CA VAL A 412 -6.48 12.59 -38.52
C VAL A 412 -7.24 11.35 -38.99
N ASN A 413 -7.12 11.01 -40.29
CA ASN A 413 -7.79 9.85 -40.91
C ASN A 413 -6.85 8.66 -41.06
#